data_AF-A0A353PSZ0-F1
#
_entry.id   AF-A0A353PSZ0-F1
#
_cell.length_a   1.000
_cell.length_b   1.000
_cell.length_c   1.000
_cell.angle_alpha   90.00
_cell.angle_beta   90.00
_cell.angle_gamma   90.00
#
_symmetry.space_group_name_H-M   'P 1'
#
loop_
_entity.id
_entity.type
_entity.pdbx_description
1 polymer ?
#
loop_
_entity_poly.entity_id
_entity_poly.type
_entity_poly.pdbx_seq_one_letter_code
_entity_poly.pdbx_strand_id
1 'polypeptide(L)' 'TQKLREVTESGESVYIMKNNTMEAVMMPIAEYAHLKKLDELFEQLEIQAMLKKRMKTYNPDKVISWEDIQDV' A
#
# COMPACT_ATOMS: atom_id res chain seq x y z
N THR A 1 -29.30 -2.02 6.39
CA THR A 1 -28.27 -2.01 5.31
C THR A 1 -28.51 -0.96 4.23
N GLN A 2 -29.36 0.05 4.46
CA GLN A 2 -29.76 1.04 3.43
C GLN A 2 -28.60 1.97 2.98
N LYS A 3 -27.80 2.47 3.92
CA LYS A 3 -26.61 3.30 3.63
C LYS A 3 -25.54 2.61 2.79
N LEU A 4 -25.38 1.28 2.95
CA LEU A 4 -24.43 0.52 2.14
C LEU A 4 -24.90 0.47 0.67
N ARG A 5 -26.21 0.31 0.48
CA ARG A 5 -26.86 0.35 -0.84
C ARG A 5 -26.70 1.71 -1.49
N GLU A 6 -26.93 2.79 -0.75
CA GLU A 6 -26.78 4.17 -1.24
C GLU A 6 -25.35 4.46 -1.73
N VAL A 7 -24.31 4.09 -0.97
CA VAL A 7 -22.90 4.24 -1.41
C VAL A 7 -22.61 3.42 -2.67
N THR A 8 -23.24 2.26 -2.80
CA THR A 8 -23.04 1.36 -3.95
C THR A 8 -23.79 1.87 -5.19
N GLU A 9 -24.97 2.48 -5.02
CA GLU A 9 -25.84 2.96 -6.09
C GLU A 9 -25.48 4.39 -6.55
N SER A 10 -25.07 5.29 -5.64
CA SER A 10 -24.65 6.65 -6.00
C SER A 10 -23.21 6.70 -6.52
N GLY A 11 -22.36 5.75 -6.10
CA GLY A 11 -20.93 5.79 -6.36
C GLY A 11 -20.20 6.89 -5.57
N GLU A 12 -20.86 7.58 -4.64
CA GLU A 12 -20.29 8.64 -3.84
C GLU A 12 -19.78 8.13 -2.48
N SER A 13 -18.62 8.62 -2.08
CA SER A 13 -18.03 8.30 -0.76
C SER A 13 -18.75 9.03 0.37
N VAL A 14 -18.97 8.32 1.48
CA VAL A 14 -19.61 8.83 2.71
C VAL A 14 -18.58 8.97 3.82
N TYR A 15 -18.48 10.18 4.36
CA TYR A 15 -17.58 10.53 5.46
C TYR A 15 -18.28 10.36 6.81
N ILE A 16 -17.67 9.62 7.72
CA ILE A 16 -18.15 9.42 9.08
C ILE A 16 -17.38 10.39 9.99
N MET A 17 -18.13 11.31 10.60
CA MET A 17 -17.62 12.33 11.51
C MET A 17 -18.05 12.05 12.95
N LYS A 18 -17.14 12.23 13.91
CA LYS A 18 -17.43 12.25 15.35
C LYS A 18 -16.79 13.46 15.99
N ASN A 19 -17.56 14.24 16.76
CA ASN A 19 -17.09 15.49 17.37
C ASN A 19 -16.42 16.42 16.35
N ASN A 20 -17.02 16.56 15.16
CA ASN A 20 -16.47 17.31 14.01
C ASN A 20 -15.09 16.84 13.51
N THR A 21 -14.65 15.65 13.90
CA THR A 21 -13.42 15.02 13.41
C THR A 21 -13.78 13.85 12.50
N MET A 22 -13.13 13.74 11.35
CA MET A 22 -13.31 12.60 10.44
C MET A 22 -12.71 11.34 11.08
N GLU A 23 -13.53 10.31 11.29
CA GLU A 23 -13.08 9.03 11.86
C GLU A 23 -12.94 7.93 10.81
N ALA A 24 -13.81 7.93 9.79
CA ALA A 24 -13.78 6.90 8.75
C ALA A 24 -14.41 7.40 7.45
N VAL A 25 -14.08 6.71 6.35
CA VAL A 25 -14.67 6.94 5.02
C VAL A 25 -15.20 5.60 4.51
N MET A 26 -16.47 5.58 4.12
CA MET A 26 -17.07 4.47 3.37
C MET A 26 -17.09 4.85 1.90
N MET A 27 -16.53 4.00 1.04
CA MET A 27 -16.43 4.25 -0.40
C MET A 27 -16.90 3.02 -1.19
N PRO A 28 -17.25 3.18 -2.48
CA PRO A 28 -17.56 2.06 -3.35
C PRO A 28 -16.42 1.03 -3.38
N ILE A 29 -16.77 -0.26 -3.38
CA ILE A 29 -15.79 -1.36 -3.39
C ILE A 29 -14.86 -1.28 -4.61
N ALA A 30 -15.40 -0.87 -5.77
CA ALA A 30 -14.62 -0.70 -6.99
C ALA A 30 -13.57 0.42 -6.87
N GLU A 31 -13.92 1.53 -6.22
CA GLU A 31 -13.01 2.65 -5.97
C GLU A 31 -11.90 2.22 -5.01
N TYR A 32 -12.27 1.59 -3.89
CA TYR A 32 -11.30 1.05 -2.93
C TYR A 32 -10.32 0.07 -3.61
N ALA A 33 -10.84 -0.87 -4.40
CA ALA A 33 -10.01 -1.86 -5.09
C ALA A 33 -9.08 -1.23 -6.13
N HIS A 34 -9.52 -0.16 -6.80
CA HIS A 34 -8.68 0.59 -7.72
C HIS A 34 -7.54 1.31 -6.99
N LEU A 35 -7.85 2.03 -5.91
CA LEU A 35 -6.87 2.71 -5.08
C LEU A 35 -5.86 1.72 -4.49
N LYS A 36 -6.34 0.55 -4.04
CA LYS A 36 -5.46 -0.48 -3.48
C LYS A 36 -4.46 -1.03 -4.50
N LYS A 37 -4.89 -1.23 -5.76
CA LYS A 37 -3.98 -1.65 -6.84
C LYS A 37 -2.92 -0.60 -7.16
N LEU A 38 -3.27 0.68 -7.09
CA LEU A 38 -2.30 1.77 -7.29
C LEU A 38 -1.28 1.81 -6.15
N ASP A 39 -1.73 1.65 -4.91
CA ASP A 39 -0.87 1.55 -3.72
C ASP A 39 0.15 0.40 -3.85
N GLU A 40 -0.30 -0.79 -4.25
CA GLU A 40 0.58 -1.94 -4.52
C GLU A 40 1.61 -1.66 -5.63
N LEU A 41 1.22 -0.94 -6.69
CA LEU A 41 2.14 -0.54 -7.75
C LEU A 41 3.21 0.43 -7.22
N PHE A 42 2.83 1.40 -6.38
CA PHE A 42 3.79 2.33 -5.79
C PHE A 42 4.79 1.60 -4.89
N GLU A 43 4.34 0.65 -4.08
CA GLU A 43 5.24 -0.19 -3.27
C GLU A 43 6.28 -0.91 -4.13
N GLN A 44 5.87 -1.49 -5.26
CA GLN A 44 6.79 -2.14 -6.19
C GLN A 44 7.81 -1.16 -6.79
N LEU A 45 7.39 0.06 -7.11
CA LEU A 45 8.29 1.10 -7.62
C LEU A 45 9.30 1.56 -6.55
N GLU A 46 8.89 1.65 -5.29
CA GLU A 46 9.78 1.95 -4.17
C GLU A 46 10.83 0.85 -3.98
N ILE A 47 10.41 -0.43 -4.03
CA ILE A 47 11.32 -1.58 -3.99
C ILE A 47 12.32 -1.49 -5.16
N GLN A 48 11.85 -1.22 -6.38
CA GLN A 48 12.73 -1.08 -7.54
C GLN A 48 13.74 0.05 -7.35
N ALA A 49 13.30 1.20 -6.83
CA ALA A 49 14.18 2.34 -6.55
C ALA A 49 15.23 1.99 -5.48
N MET A 50 14.82 1.29 -4.42
CA MET A 50 15.70 0.79 -3.36
C MET A 50 16.76 -0.15 -3.94
N LEU A 51 16.36 -1.13 -4.75
CA LEU A 51 17.26 -2.08 -5.40
C LEU A 51 18.25 -1.36 -6.32
N LYS A 52 17.76 -0.42 -7.15
CA LYS A 52 18.61 0.39 -8.04
C LYS A 52 19.64 1.19 -7.24
N LYS A 53 19.25 1.75 -6.08
CA LYS A 53 20.18 2.46 -5.18
C LYS A 53 21.25 1.52 -4.62
N ARG A 54 20.86 0.34 -4.12
CA ARG A 54 21.80 -0.66 -3.58
C ARG A 54 22.76 -1.18 -4.65
N MET A 55 22.27 -1.40 -5.87
CA MET A 55 23.06 -1.94 -6.97
C MET A 55 24.17 -0.99 -7.44
N LYS A 56 24.00 0.34 -7.27
CA LYS A 56 25.06 1.32 -7.59
C LYS A 56 26.35 1.10 -6.78
N THR A 57 26.24 0.53 -5.59
CA THR A 57 27.38 0.28 -4.68
C THR A 57 27.62 -1.21 -4.46
N TYR A 58 26.98 -2.07 -5.25
CA TYR A 58 27.10 -3.51 -5.10
C TYR A 58 28.51 -3.97 -5.46
N ASN A 59 29.12 -4.75 -4.56
CA ASN A 59 30.40 -5.41 -4.80
C ASN A 59 30.22 -6.91 -4.46
N PRO A 60 30.33 -7.82 -5.45
CA PRO A 60 30.15 -9.25 -5.25
C PRO A 60 31.14 -9.85 -4.24
N ASP A 61 32.36 -9.30 -4.13
CA ASP A 61 33.39 -9.78 -3.20
C ASP A 61 33.09 -9.47 -1.73
N LYS A 62 32.08 -8.61 -1.48
CA LYS A 62 31.63 -8.22 -0.13
C LYS A 62 30.28 -8.84 0.25
N VAL A 63 29.78 -9.78 -0.55
CA VAL A 63 28.54 -10.50 -0.25
C VAL A 63 28.83 -11.55 0.81
N ILE A 64 28.05 -11.53 1.88
CA ILE A 64 28.09 -12.54 2.94
C ILE A 64 26.99 -13.55 2.63
N SER A 65 27.31 -14.85 2.69
CA SER A 65 26.31 -15.89 2.44
C SER A 65 25.32 -15.98 3.60
N TRP A 66 24.15 -16.57 3.35
CA TRP A 66 23.15 -16.75 4.41
C TRP A 66 23.66 -17.71 5.49
N GLU A 67 24.38 -18.74 5.06
CA GLU A 67 25.02 -19.75 5.89
C GLU A 67 26.02 -19.13 6.88
N ASP A 68 26.77 -18.11 6.46
CA ASP A 68 27.73 -17.40 7.34
C ASP A 68 27.06 -16.56 8.43
N ILE A 69 25.77 -16.23 8.30
CA ILE A 69 25.02 -15.36 9.22
C ILE A 69 24.19 -16.18 10.21
N GLN A 70 23.73 -17.37 9.81
CA GLN A 70 22.80 -18.18 10.59
C GLN A 70 23.42 -18.76 11.89
N ASP A 71 24.75 -18.82 11.95
CA ASP A 71 25.53 -19.34 13.09
C ASP A 71 26.01 -18.26 14.08
N VAL A 72 25.52 -17.02 13.97
CA VAL A 72 25.77 -15.90 14.93
C VAL A 72 24.59 -15.70 15.86
#